data_AF-A0A420NDS1-F1
#
_entry.id   AF-A0A420NDS1-F1
#
_cell.length_a   1.000
_cell.length_b   1.000
_cell.length_c   1.000
_cell.angle_alpha   90.00
_cell.angle_beta   90.00
_cell.angle_gamma   90.00
#
_symmetry.space_group_name_H-M   'P 1'
#
loop_
_entity.id
_entity.type
_entity.pdbx_description
1 polymer ?
#
loop_
_entity_poly.entity_id
_entity_poly.type
_entity_poly.pdbx_seq_one_letter_code
_entity_poly.pdbx_strand_id
1 'polypeptide(L)'
;MASSTPDISCILPRLPQELTKAISHYLEGSDLKALRETCSAMAWAIPLHFDRVFISANSLNIQVFKEIAANETFRHQVTEIIWDDARLFTGPERWQYKDEWEYHGREPDMIVTENGCPKWFQKGSSTSDDDWCHPYTFPVADNHMGLAECWDYYKPLLEDQRQILAANADIKAFKYGLQRFTSLKRITITPATHGRHGTPLYRTPMIRAFPPGFDYPIPKAWPTAPMNDSGEW
;
A
#
# COMPACT_ATOMS: atom_id res chain seq x y z
N MET A 1 -23.87 44.69 19.46
CA MET A 1 -23.16 43.87 20.46
C MET A 1 -22.84 42.54 19.81
N ALA A 2 -21.58 42.33 19.42
CA ALA A 2 -21.14 41.07 18.84
C ALA A 2 -20.92 40.08 19.98
N SER A 3 -21.71 39.00 19.99
CA SER A 3 -21.54 37.87 20.91
C SER A 3 -20.24 37.16 20.55
N SER A 4 -19.19 37.39 21.34
CA SER A 4 -17.97 36.59 21.31
C SER A 4 -18.33 35.16 21.69
N THR A 5 -18.30 34.26 20.71
CA THR A 5 -18.28 32.81 20.97
C THR A 5 -17.12 32.51 21.91
N PRO A 6 -17.35 31.82 23.05
CA PRO A 6 -16.24 31.47 23.94
C PRO A 6 -15.27 30.61 23.14
N ASP A 7 -14.00 31.03 23.15
CA ASP A 7 -12.90 30.26 22.59
C ASP A 7 -12.86 28.92 23.33
N ILE A 8 -13.38 27.86 22.70
CA ILE A 8 -13.38 26.51 23.29
C ILE A 8 -11.92 26.07 23.30
N SER A 9 -11.23 26.39 24.39
CA SER A 9 -9.83 26.02 24.55
C SER A 9 -9.73 24.50 24.47
N CYS A 10 -8.96 24.00 23.51
CA CYS A 10 -8.74 22.57 23.37
C CYS A 10 -8.08 22.03 24.65
N ILE A 11 -8.79 21.16 25.38
CA ILE A 11 -8.38 20.68 26.70
C ILE A 11 -7.33 19.56 26.60
N LEU A 12 -7.36 18.80 25.49
CA LEU A 12 -6.52 17.62 25.27
C LEU A 12 -5.01 17.89 25.48
N PRO A 13 -4.40 18.97 24.92
CA PRO A 13 -2.98 19.26 25.15
C PRO A 13 -2.62 19.66 26.58
N ARG A 14 -3.61 19.97 27.43
CA ARG A 14 -3.42 20.38 28.83
C ARG A 14 -3.54 19.20 29.80
N LEU A 15 -3.94 18.01 29.32
CA LEU A 15 -4.04 16.83 30.14
C LEU A 15 -2.64 16.25 30.45
N PRO A 16 -2.45 15.67 31.65
CA PRO A 16 -1.28 14.83 31.93
C PRO A 16 -1.10 13.73 30.88
N GLN A 17 0.16 13.38 30.59
CA GLN A 17 0.50 12.46 29.51
C GLN A 17 -0.15 11.07 29.70
N GLU A 18 -0.39 10.66 30.94
CA GLU A 18 -1.07 9.41 31.30
C GLU A 18 -2.51 9.40 30.82
N LEU A 19 -3.25 10.50 31.01
CA LEU A 19 -4.63 10.62 30.54
C LEU A 19 -4.68 10.71 29.03
N THR A 20 -3.75 11.44 28.41
CA THR A 20 -3.65 11.53 26.95
C THR A 20 -3.33 10.17 26.33
N LYS A 21 -2.43 9.38 26.94
CA LYS A 21 -2.12 7.99 26.54
C LYS A 21 -3.30 7.03 26.74
N ALA A 22 -4.07 7.22 27.81
CA ALA A 22 -5.27 6.42 28.07
C ALA A 22 -6.35 6.71 27.02
N ILE A 23 -6.58 7.99 26.70
CA ILE A 23 -7.52 8.40 25.64
C ILE A 23 -7.06 7.86 24.29
N SER A 24 -5.76 7.96 23.98
CA SER A 24 -5.24 7.50 22.70
C SER A 24 -5.41 5.99 22.47
N HIS A 25 -5.48 5.18 23.54
CA HIS A 25 -5.74 3.74 23.43
C HIS A 25 -7.16 3.40 22.93
N TYR A 26 -8.11 4.34 23.05
CA TYR A 26 -9.48 4.16 22.58
C TYR A 26 -9.73 4.71 21.17
N LEU A 27 -8.73 5.37 20.57
CA LEU A 27 -8.83 5.94 19.24
C LEU A 27 -8.21 5.00 18.20
N GLU A 28 -8.84 4.91 17.02
CA GLU A 28 -8.23 4.20 15.90
C GLU A 28 -6.99 4.94 15.39
N GLY A 29 -6.08 4.22 14.73
CA GLY A 29 -4.85 4.80 14.20
C GLY A 29 -5.08 5.91 13.16
N SER A 30 -6.22 5.93 12.49
CA SER A 30 -6.66 7.04 11.61
C SER A 30 -7.01 8.29 12.41
N ASP A 31 -7.78 8.14 13.49
CA ASP A 31 -8.24 9.24 14.33
C ASP A 31 -7.07 9.87 15.08
N LEU A 32 -6.14 9.07 15.58
CA LEU A 32 -4.91 9.57 16.19
C LEU A 32 -4.10 10.45 15.24
N LYS A 33 -4.03 10.06 13.97
CA LYS A 33 -3.33 10.86 12.95
C LYS A 33 -4.11 12.13 12.64
N ALA A 34 -5.41 12.02 12.38
CA ALA A 34 -6.27 13.18 12.12
C ALA A 34 -6.18 14.20 13.26
N LEU A 35 -6.19 13.72 14.51
CA LEU A 35 -6.05 14.55 15.70
C LEU A 35 -4.69 15.27 15.72
N ARG A 36 -3.59 14.56 15.45
CA ARG A 36 -2.24 15.16 15.36
C ARG A 36 -2.11 16.22 14.26
N GLU A 37 -2.82 16.05 13.14
CA GLU A 37 -2.81 17.01 12.02
C GLU A 37 -3.58 18.31 12.33
N THR A 38 -4.40 18.36 13.39
CA THR A 38 -5.19 19.56 13.70
C THR A 38 -4.34 20.77 14.11
N CYS A 39 -3.30 20.56 14.93
CA CYS A 39 -2.37 21.61 15.35
C CYS A 39 -1.10 21.04 15.98
N SER A 40 -0.05 21.86 16.06
CA SER A 40 1.25 21.48 16.65
C SER A 40 1.15 21.05 18.12
N ALA A 41 0.28 21.68 18.91
CA ALA A 41 0.05 21.31 20.30
C ALA A 41 -0.53 19.89 20.41
N MET A 42 -1.42 19.51 19.50
CA MET A 42 -2.00 18.17 19.47
C MET A 42 -1.00 17.13 18.93
N ALA A 43 -0.21 17.49 17.93
CA ALA A 43 0.91 16.68 17.44
C ALA A 43 1.94 16.37 18.54
N TRP A 44 2.13 17.31 19.47
CA TRP A 44 3.02 17.13 20.61
C TRP A 44 2.37 16.31 21.74
N ALA A 45 1.10 16.56 22.04
CA ALA A 45 0.39 15.90 23.13
C ALA A 45 0.06 14.43 22.85
N ILE A 46 -0.35 14.10 21.62
CA ILE A 46 -0.77 12.75 21.25
C ILE A 46 0.44 11.95 20.78
N PRO A 47 0.93 10.93 21.51
CA PRO A 47 2.08 10.15 21.07
C PRO A 47 1.77 9.37 19.78
N LEU A 48 2.74 9.31 18.88
CA LEU A 48 2.65 8.46 17.69
C LEU A 48 2.87 7.00 18.11
N HIS A 49 1.94 6.12 17.71
CA HIS A 49 2.00 4.70 18.03
C HIS A 49 2.10 3.84 16.77
N PHE A 50 3.00 2.85 16.79
CA PHE A 50 3.19 1.92 15.67
C PHE A 50 3.08 0.47 16.14
N ASP A 51 1.85 -0.07 16.15
CA ASP A 51 1.62 -1.49 16.42
C ASP A 51 2.08 -2.39 15.27
N ARG A 52 1.91 -1.89 14.05
CA ARG A 52 2.13 -2.60 12.79
C ARG A 52 3.08 -1.83 11.90
N VAL A 53 4.02 -2.54 11.30
CA VAL A 53 4.90 -2.04 10.24
C VAL A 53 4.74 -2.86 8.98
N PHE A 54 5.03 -2.25 7.84
CA PHE A 54 4.82 -2.85 6.52
C PHE A 54 6.16 -3.02 5.82
N ILE A 55 6.34 -4.15 5.15
CA ILE A 55 7.48 -4.41 4.28
C ILE A 55 7.00 -5.03 2.98
N SER A 56 7.58 -4.62 1.86
CA SER A 56 7.31 -5.16 0.54
C SER A 56 8.53 -4.90 -0.36
N ALA A 57 8.48 -5.39 -1.60
CA ALA A 57 9.48 -5.12 -2.63
C ALA A 57 9.38 -3.68 -3.18
N ASN A 58 9.55 -2.68 -2.31
CA ASN A 58 9.52 -1.25 -2.65
C ASN A 58 10.38 -0.42 -1.70
N SER A 59 11.11 0.53 -2.25
CA SER A 59 12.07 1.35 -1.50
C SER A 59 11.43 2.20 -0.41
N LEU A 60 10.27 2.81 -0.65
CA LEU A 60 9.58 3.62 0.36
C LEU A 60 9.11 2.78 1.55
N ASN A 61 8.53 1.61 1.28
CA ASN A 61 8.15 0.66 2.33
C ASN A 61 9.37 0.22 3.15
N ILE A 62 10.47 -0.13 2.48
CA ILE A 62 11.73 -0.51 3.14
C ILE A 62 12.32 0.64 3.96
N GLN A 63 12.33 1.86 3.41
CA GLN A 63 12.86 3.04 4.08
C GLN A 63 12.11 3.28 5.39
N VAL A 64 10.77 3.41 5.33
CA VAL A 64 9.95 3.64 6.52
C VAL A 64 10.10 2.51 7.53
N PHE A 65 10.14 1.26 7.07
CA PHE A 65 10.38 0.11 7.94
C PHE A 65 11.71 0.23 8.70
N LYS A 66 12.81 0.58 8.00
CA LYS A 66 14.13 0.74 8.61
C LYS A 66 14.20 1.95 9.55
N GLU A 67 13.57 3.07 9.20
CA GLU A 67 13.48 4.25 10.07
C GLU A 67 12.77 3.93 11.39
N ILE A 68 11.65 3.19 11.34
CA ILE A 68 10.94 2.75 12.55
C ILE A 68 11.81 1.78 13.37
N ALA A 69 12.50 0.84 12.72
CA ALA A 69 13.42 -0.09 13.39
C ALA A 69 14.65 0.59 14.00
N ALA A 70 15.11 1.69 13.39
CA ALA A 70 16.23 2.50 13.88
C ALA A 70 15.84 3.36 15.09
N ASN A 71 14.57 3.76 15.19
CA ASN A 71 14.08 4.67 16.22
C ASN A 71 13.92 3.99 17.60
N GLU A 72 14.61 4.53 18.60
CA GLU A 72 14.64 4.03 19.98
C GLU A 72 13.30 4.10 20.72
N THR A 73 12.36 4.95 20.27
CA THR A 73 11.04 5.05 20.89
C THR A 73 10.02 4.12 20.23
N PHE A 74 10.04 4.04 18.89
CA PHE A 74 9.00 3.33 18.14
C PHE A 74 9.25 1.84 17.96
N ARG A 75 10.52 1.40 17.88
CA ARG A 75 10.85 -0.01 17.64
C ARG A 75 10.29 -0.97 18.70
N HIS A 76 10.12 -0.48 19.93
CA HIS A 76 9.61 -1.27 21.05
C HIS A 76 8.06 -1.37 21.08
N GLN A 77 7.36 -0.62 20.22
CA GLN A 77 5.90 -0.64 20.12
C GLN A 77 5.41 -1.62 19.06
N VAL A 78 6.27 -1.97 18.10
CA VAL A 78 5.93 -2.84 16.98
C VAL A 78 5.67 -4.26 17.49
N THR A 79 4.43 -4.72 17.32
CA THR A 79 4.01 -6.08 17.70
C THR A 79 3.76 -6.97 16.49
N GLU A 80 3.61 -6.39 15.30
CA GLU A 80 3.37 -7.14 14.08
C GLU A 80 4.08 -6.54 12.85
N ILE A 81 4.68 -7.42 12.05
CA ILE A 81 5.15 -7.11 10.70
C ILE A 81 4.13 -7.65 9.71
N ILE A 82 3.66 -6.78 8.81
CA ILE A 82 2.91 -7.17 7.62
C ILE A 82 3.90 -7.22 6.45
N TRP A 83 4.19 -8.42 5.98
CA TRP A 83 4.94 -8.63 4.74
C TRP A 83 3.96 -8.76 3.60
N ASP A 84 3.95 -7.75 2.74
CA ASP A 84 3.25 -7.77 1.47
C ASP A 84 4.09 -8.52 0.43
N ASP A 85 3.72 -9.78 0.16
CA ASP A 85 4.41 -10.66 -0.79
C ASP A 85 3.81 -10.58 -2.21
N ALA A 86 2.94 -9.59 -2.43
CA ALA A 86 2.44 -9.28 -3.74
C ALA A 86 3.54 -8.61 -4.59
N ARG A 87 3.54 -8.88 -5.90
CA ARG A 87 4.44 -8.23 -6.85
C ARG A 87 3.64 -7.45 -7.88
N LEU A 88 4.06 -6.21 -8.11
CA LEU A 88 3.62 -5.43 -9.26
C LEU A 88 3.92 -6.21 -10.55
N PHE A 89 2.92 -6.30 -11.43
CA PHE A 89 3.03 -6.98 -12.71
C PHE A 89 4.03 -6.31 -13.64
N THR A 90 4.96 -7.11 -14.14
CA THR A 90 6.02 -6.71 -15.09
C THR A 90 5.68 -7.01 -16.54
N GLY A 91 4.56 -7.67 -16.81
CA GLY A 91 4.14 -8.09 -18.14
C GLY A 91 2.87 -8.92 -18.07
N PRO A 92 2.46 -9.59 -19.17
CA PRO A 92 1.22 -10.33 -19.25
C PRO A 92 1.33 -11.72 -18.59
N GLU A 93 2.07 -11.87 -17.50
CA GLU A 93 2.38 -13.17 -16.85
C GLU A 93 1.14 -13.93 -16.35
N ARG A 94 -0.06 -13.38 -16.55
CA ARG A 94 -1.34 -14.07 -16.40
C ARG A 94 -1.52 -15.07 -17.55
N TRP A 95 -1.79 -16.33 -17.24
CA TRP A 95 -2.16 -17.36 -18.23
C TRP A 95 -3.30 -16.91 -19.16
N GLN A 96 -4.28 -16.19 -18.60
CA GLN A 96 -5.43 -15.62 -19.33
C GLN A 96 -5.02 -14.60 -20.40
N TYR A 97 -3.82 -14.04 -20.29
CA TYR A 97 -3.24 -13.14 -21.26
C TYR A 97 -2.26 -13.90 -22.17
N LYS A 98 -1.54 -14.87 -21.62
CA LYS A 98 -0.57 -15.70 -22.34
C LYS A 98 -1.17 -16.38 -23.58
N ASP A 99 -2.36 -16.97 -23.49
CA ASP A 99 -3.00 -17.64 -24.62
C ASP A 99 -3.41 -16.66 -25.75
N GLU A 100 -3.92 -15.47 -25.39
CA GLU A 100 -4.26 -14.41 -26.35
C GLU A 100 -3.01 -13.84 -27.04
N TRP A 101 -1.90 -13.70 -26.30
CA TRP A 101 -0.68 -13.10 -26.83
C TRP A 101 0.19 -14.08 -27.62
N GLU A 102 0.24 -15.36 -27.21
CA GLU A 102 0.92 -16.42 -27.97
C GLU A 102 0.27 -16.64 -29.35
N TYR A 103 -1.07 -16.46 -29.46
CA TYR A 103 -1.80 -16.55 -30.73
C TYR A 103 -1.41 -15.44 -31.74
N HIS A 104 -1.07 -14.24 -31.27
CA HIS A 104 -0.76 -13.09 -32.13
C HIS A 104 0.72 -12.97 -32.51
N GLY A 105 1.61 -13.80 -31.95
CA GLY A 105 3.04 -13.83 -32.29
C GLY A 105 3.78 -12.50 -32.06
N ARG A 106 3.24 -11.60 -31.22
CA ARG A 106 3.86 -10.31 -30.88
C ARG A 106 4.28 -10.29 -29.42
N GLU A 107 5.43 -9.66 -29.15
CA GLU A 107 5.87 -9.41 -27.79
C GLU A 107 4.81 -8.58 -27.04
N PRO A 108 4.49 -8.93 -25.78
CA PRO A 108 3.39 -8.33 -25.04
C PRO A 108 3.45 -6.82 -24.88
N ASP A 109 4.67 -6.29 -24.75
CA ASP A 109 4.91 -4.86 -24.58
C ASP A 109 4.88 -4.08 -25.90
N MET A 110 4.83 -4.78 -27.05
CA MET A 110 4.67 -4.15 -28.36
C MET A 110 3.20 -3.93 -28.73
N ILE A 111 2.26 -4.52 -28.00
CA ILE A 111 0.83 -4.27 -28.19
C ILE A 111 0.40 -3.17 -27.24
N VAL A 112 0.54 -1.94 -27.71
CA VAL A 112 0.11 -0.74 -27.02
C VAL A 112 -1.32 -0.37 -27.40
N THR A 113 -2.00 0.27 -26.45
CA THR A 113 -3.25 1.00 -26.67
C THR A 113 -2.99 2.28 -27.48
N GLU A 114 -4.04 2.95 -27.94
CA GLU A 114 -3.92 4.27 -28.60
C GLU A 114 -3.18 5.31 -27.74
N ASN A 115 -3.23 5.12 -26.42
CA ASN A 115 -2.61 6.00 -25.43
C ASN A 115 -1.15 5.60 -25.08
N GLY A 116 -0.55 4.65 -25.81
CA GLY A 116 0.83 4.20 -25.58
C GLY A 116 1.04 3.31 -24.36
N CYS A 117 -0.03 2.95 -23.65
CA CYS A 117 0.00 2.06 -22.50
C CYS A 117 -0.06 0.58 -22.97
N PRO A 118 0.69 -0.36 -22.37
CA PRO A 118 0.58 -1.79 -22.69
C PRO A 118 -0.84 -2.31 -22.47
N LYS A 119 -1.36 -3.11 -23.40
CA LYS A 119 -2.73 -3.65 -23.28
C LYS A 119 -2.95 -4.47 -22.02
N TRP A 120 -1.94 -5.19 -21.54
CA TRP A 120 -2.05 -5.97 -20.30
C TRP A 120 -2.27 -5.07 -19.07
N PHE A 121 -1.74 -3.85 -19.09
CA PHE A 121 -1.92 -2.89 -18.00
C PHE A 121 -3.36 -2.37 -17.99
N GLN A 122 -3.89 -1.98 -19.16
CA GLN A 122 -5.30 -1.60 -19.30
C GLN A 122 -6.25 -2.74 -18.90
N LYS A 123 -5.97 -3.99 -19.32
CA LYS A 123 -6.83 -5.13 -19.01
C LYS A 123 -6.83 -5.51 -17.52
N GLY A 124 -5.77 -5.14 -16.80
CA GLY A 124 -5.66 -5.36 -15.35
C GLY A 124 -6.21 -4.21 -14.50
N SER A 125 -6.43 -3.03 -15.07
CA SER A 125 -6.92 -1.85 -14.36
C SER A 125 -8.45 -1.85 -14.25
N SER A 126 -9.00 -1.05 -13.34
CA SER A 126 -10.45 -0.92 -13.14
C SER A 126 -11.21 -0.37 -14.36
N THR A 127 -10.47 0.23 -15.28
CA THR A 127 -10.93 0.86 -16.53
C THR A 127 -10.93 -0.09 -17.74
N SER A 128 -10.73 -1.40 -17.53
CA SER A 128 -10.86 -2.39 -18.60
C SER A 128 -12.32 -2.52 -19.06
N ASP A 129 -12.55 -2.42 -20.38
CA ASP A 129 -13.84 -2.73 -21.02
C ASP A 129 -14.14 -4.25 -21.06
N ASP A 130 -13.26 -5.10 -20.49
CA ASP A 130 -13.42 -6.54 -20.51
C ASP A 130 -14.19 -7.03 -19.26
N ASP A 131 -15.50 -7.22 -19.45
CA ASP A 131 -16.45 -7.74 -18.45
C ASP A 131 -16.01 -9.08 -17.82
N TRP A 132 -15.12 -9.84 -18.46
CA TRP A 132 -14.66 -11.14 -17.98
C TRP A 132 -13.74 -11.07 -16.75
N CYS A 133 -13.13 -9.92 -16.45
CA CYS A 133 -12.12 -9.83 -15.40
C CYS A 133 -12.59 -9.25 -14.06
N HIS A 134 -13.78 -8.64 -13.98
CA HIS A 134 -14.22 -7.94 -12.75
C HIS A 134 -15.75 -8.00 -12.50
N PRO A 135 -16.24 -8.80 -11.53
CA PRO A 135 -17.63 -8.70 -11.06
C PRO A 135 -17.90 -7.52 -10.12
N TYR A 136 -16.96 -6.58 -9.94
CA TYR A 136 -17.05 -5.54 -8.91
C TYR A 136 -16.60 -4.19 -9.45
N THR A 137 -17.43 -3.64 -10.33
CA THR A 137 -17.39 -2.28 -10.87
C THR A 137 -17.70 -1.29 -9.75
N PHE A 138 -16.68 -0.78 -9.08
CA PHE A 138 -16.75 0.52 -8.42
C PHE A 138 -15.64 1.37 -9.02
N PRO A 139 -15.98 2.43 -9.78
CA PRO A 139 -14.98 3.35 -10.28
C PRO A 139 -14.18 3.91 -9.09
N VAL A 140 -12.87 4.02 -9.27
CA VAL A 140 -12.05 4.88 -8.41
C VAL A 140 -12.74 6.25 -8.42
N ALA A 141 -12.90 6.91 -7.26
CA ALA A 141 -13.69 8.14 -7.14
C ALA A 141 -13.41 9.17 -8.26
N ASP A 142 -14.36 10.09 -8.53
CA ASP A 142 -14.42 11.12 -9.61
C ASP A 142 -13.11 11.82 -10.05
N ASN A 143 -12.03 11.71 -9.28
CA ASN A 143 -10.68 12.15 -9.61
C ASN A 143 -9.88 11.08 -10.39
N HIS A 144 -10.33 10.65 -11.57
CA HIS A 144 -9.61 9.62 -12.33
C HIS A 144 -8.31 10.19 -12.94
N MET A 145 -7.18 9.58 -12.62
CA MET A 145 -5.92 9.78 -13.35
C MET A 145 -6.05 9.07 -14.71
N GLY A 146 -5.57 9.70 -15.80
CA GLY A 146 -5.67 9.10 -17.12
C GLY A 146 -4.83 7.82 -17.22
N LEU A 147 -5.23 6.86 -18.07
CA LEU A 147 -4.52 5.57 -18.21
C LEU A 147 -3.03 5.75 -18.55
N ALA A 148 -2.69 6.72 -19.40
CA ALA A 148 -1.30 7.05 -19.74
C ALA A 148 -0.54 7.60 -18.53
N GLU A 149 -1.16 8.48 -17.74
CA GLU A 149 -0.57 9.04 -16.52
C GLU A 149 -0.35 7.95 -15.47
N CYS A 150 -1.31 7.03 -15.30
CA CYS A 150 -1.18 5.86 -14.45
C CYS A 150 0.00 4.99 -14.89
N TRP A 151 0.13 4.71 -16.20
CA TRP A 151 1.25 3.94 -16.73
C TRP A 151 2.59 4.63 -16.51
N ASP A 152 2.64 5.95 -16.71
CA ASP A 152 3.83 6.77 -16.47
C ASP A 152 4.27 6.74 -15.01
N TYR A 153 3.32 6.76 -14.07
CA TYR A 153 3.58 6.61 -12.65
C TYR A 153 3.96 5.17 -12.26
N TYR A 154 3.43 4.16 -12.94
CA TYR A 154 3.67 2.76 -12.62
C TYR A 154 5.07 2.27 -13.05
N LYS A 155 5.61 2.76 -14.18
CA LYS A 155 6.96 2.41 -14.66
C LYS A 155 8.07 2.54 -13.61
N PRO A 156 8.23 3.68 -12.90
CA PRO A 156 9.26 3.79 -11.86
C PRO A 156 9.01 2.84 -10.67
N LEU A 157 7.77 2.48 -10.36
CA LEU A 157 7.48 1.47 -9.33
C LEU A 157 7.97 0.08 -9.72
N LEU A 158 7.85 -0.29 -11.01
CA LEU A 158 8.38 -1.55 -11.52
C LEU A 158 9.90 -1.62 -11.45
N GLU A 159 10.56 -0.54 -11.86
CA GLU A 159 12.01 -0.47 -11.80
C GLU A 159 12.50 -0.51 -10.36
N ASP A 160 11.85 0.21 -9.45
CA ASP A 160 12.12 0.14 -8.01
C ASP A 160 11.98 -1.29 -7.47
N GLN A 161 10.86 -1.95 -7.74
CA GLN A 161 10.63 -3.34 -7.34
C GLN A 161 11.73 -4.27 -7.87
N ARG A 162 12.10 -4.13 -9.15
CA ARG A 162 13.14 -4.95 -9.79
C ARG A 162 14.48 -4.79 -9.09
N GLN A 163 14.87 -3.56 -8.77
CA GLN A 163 16.13 -3.26 -8.09
C GLN A 163 16.14 -3.81 -6.65
N ILE A 164 15.04 -3.65 -5.92
CA ILE A 164 14.88 -4.18 -4.56
C ILE A 164 15.02 -5.70 -4.54
N LEU A 165 14.32 -6.40 -5.44
CA LEU A 165 14.37 -7.86 -5.56
C LEU A 165 15.76 -8.34 -5.99
N ALA A 166 16.39 -7.71 -6.98
CA ALA A 166 17.73 -8.06 -7.42
C ALA A 166 18.78 -7.92 -6.29
N ALA A 167 18.61 -6.91 -5.43
CA ALA A 167 19.48 -6.69 -4.29
C ALA A 167 19.11 -7.49 -3.03
N ASN A 168 17.99 -8.22 -3.04
CA ASN A 168 17.34 -8.80 -1.85
C ASN A 168 17.20 -7.78 -0.71
N ALA A 169 16.87 -6.53 -1.05
CA ALA A 169 16.88 -5.42 -0.10
C ALA A 169 15.72 -5.49 0.90
N ASP A 170 14.57 -6.01 0.47
CA ASP A 170 13.42 -6.38 1.29
C ASP A 170 13.80 -7.45 2.33
N ILE A 171 14.45 -8.54 1.93
CA ILE A 171 14.90 -9.61 2.84
C ILE A 171 15.92 -9.07 3.84
N LYS A 172 16.87 -8.23 3.40
CA LYS A 172 17.85 -7.59 4.28
C LYS A 172 17.18 -6.67 5.29
N ALA A 173 16.21 -5.87 4.86
CA ALA A 173 15.44 -5.00 5.73
C ALA A 173 14.61 -5.80 6.73
N PHE A 174 13.95 -6.87 6.29
CA PHE A 174 13.21 -7.78 7.17
C PHE A 174 14.10 -8.33 8.29
N LYS A 175 15.27 -8.89 7.95
CA LYS A 175 16.26 -9.39 8.92
C LYS A 175 16.69 -8.29 9.91
N TYR A 176 16.91 -7.08 9.42
CA TYR A 176 17.24 -5.93 10.26
C TYR A 176 16.12 -5.61 11.26
N GLY A 177 14.86 -5.60 10.81
CA GLY A 177 13.71 -5.37 11.68
C GLY A 177 13.53 -6.44 12.75
N LEU A 178 13.70 -7.72 12.39
CA LEU A 178 13.61 -8.84 13.34
C LEU A 178 14.58 -8.70 14.53
N GLN A 179 15.75 -8.14 14.29
CA GLN A 179 16.74 -7.90 15.35
C GLN A 179 16.41 -6.70 16.25
N ARG A 180 15.56 -5.79 15.78
CA ARG A 180 15.29 -4.48 16.41
C ARG A 180 13.93 -4.39 17.09
N PHE A 181 12.92 -5.10 16.59
CA PHE A 181 11.57 -5.08 17.13
C PHE A 181 11.43 -6.05 18.31
N THR A 182 11.82 -5.60 19.49
CA THR A 182 11.87 -6.43 20.70
C THR A 182 10.51 -6.89 21.20
N SER A 183 9.43 -6.22 20.79
CA SER A 183 8.05 -6.53 21.20
C SER A 183 7.27 -7.29 20.12
N LEU A 184 7.95 -7.74 19.05
CA LEU A 184 7.34 -8.44 17.93
C LEU A 184 6.72 -9.76 18.38
N LYS A 185 5.44 -9.95 18.05
CA LYS A 185 4.65 -11.14 18.40
C LYS A 185 4.18 -11.92 17.18
N ARG A 186 4.00 -11.26 16.04
CA ARG A 186 3.41 -11.87 14.84
C ARG A 186 4.06 -11.34 13.56
N ILE A 187 4.18 -12.22 12.57
CA ILE A 187 4.50 -11.85 11.20
C ILE A 187 3.37 -12.37 10.33
N THR A 188 2.74 -11.48 9.57
CA THR A 188 1.67 -11.81 8.64
C THR A 188 2.20 -11.64 7.23
N ILE A 189 2.28 -12.74 6.48
CA ILE A 189 2.65 -12.74 5.07
C ILE A 189 1.35 -12.78 4.27
N THR A 190 1.14 -11.80 3.40
CA THR A 190 -0.10 -11.70 2.64
C THR A 190 0.14 -11.07 1.27
N PRO A 191 -0.49 -11.59 0.21
CA PRO A 191 -0.51 -10.95 -1.10
C PRO A 191 -1.70 -9.99 -1.26
N ALA A 192 -2.58 -9.89 -0.27
CA ALA A 192 -3.86 -9.18 -0.38
C ALA A 192 -3.78 -7.71 0.06
N THR A 193 -2.58 -7.18 0.31
CA THR A 193 -2.34 -5.81 0.80
C THR A 193 -3.04 -4.75 -0.05
N HIS A 194 -2.97 -4.91 -1.36
CA HIS A 194 -3.58 -4.02 -2.35
C HIS A 194 -5.11 -4.10 -2.38
N GLY A 195 -5.71 -5.15 -1.79
CA GLY A 195 -7.16 -5.31 -1.64
C GLY A 195 -7.90 -5.25 -2.97
N ARG A 196 -8.80 -4.28 -3.10
CA ARG A 196 -9.49 -3.94 -4.35
C ARG A 196 -9.11 -2.51 -4.76
N HIS A 197 -9.36 -2.15 -6.01
CA HIS A 197 -9.18 -0.78 -6.51
C HIS A 197 -9.83 0.24 -5.56
N GLY A 198 -9.07 1.26 -5.15
CA GLY A 198 -9.50 2.28 -4.19
C GLY A 198 -9.64 1.83 -2.73
N THR A 199 -9.67 0.54 -2.44
CA THR A 199 -9.88 -0.02 -1.08
C THR A 199 -8.79 -1.05 -0.72
N PRO A 200 -7.57 -0.61 -0.39
CA PRO A 200 -6.50 -1.49 0.03
C PRO A 200 -6.80 -2.12 1.40
N LEU A 201 -6.43 -3.40 1.58
CA LEU A 201 -6.51 -4.08 2.87
C LEU A 201 -5.54 -3.45 3.88
N TYR A 202 -4.33 -3.14 3.41
CA TYR A 202 -3.30 -2.47 4.20
C TYR A 202 -2.82 -1.22 3.47
N ARG A 203 -3.00 -0.06 4.11
CA ARG A 203 -2.45 1.21 3.62
C ARG A 203 -0.97 1.31 3.98
N THR A 204 -0.12 0.59 3.24
CA THR A 204 1.36 0.65 3.34
C THR A 204 1.87 2.06 3.01
N PRO A 205 3.10 2.44 3.41
CA PRO A 205 3.70 3.71 3.00
C PRO A 205 3.64 3.97 1.49
N MET A 206 3.95 2.97 0.66
CA MET A 206 3.82 3.03 -0.80
C MET A 206 2.38 3.34 -1.23
N ILE A 207 1.39 2.56 -0.75
CA ILE A 207 -0.01 2.73 -1.14
C ILE A 207 -0.56 4.10 -0.70
N ARG A 208 -0.09 4.64 0.44
CA ARG A 208 -0.45 5.99 0.89
C ARG A 208 0.15 7.10 0.04
N ALA A 209 1.26 6.83 -0.64
CA ALA A 209 1.95 7.80 -1.50
C ALA A 209 1.39 7.83 -2.93
N PHE A 210 0.48 6.92 -3.27
CA PHE A 210 -0.16 6.93 -4.59
C PHE A 210 -0.97 8.21 -4.81
N PRO A 211 -0.91 8.78 -6.02
CA PRO A 211 -1.69 9.96 -6.32
C PRO A 211 -3.19 9.63 -6.32
N PRO A 212 -4.06 10.61 -6.01
CA PRO A 212 -5.50 10.43 -6.15
C PRO A 212 -5.85 9.96 -7.56
N GLY A 213 -6.73 8.96 -7.67
CA GLY A 213 -7.15 8.44 -8.97
C GLY A 213 -6.24 7.40 -9.60
N PHE A 214 -5.11 7.07 -8.97
CA PHE A 214 -4.17 6.09 -9.52
C PHE A 214 -4.80 4.70 -9.66
N ASP A 215 -4.95 4.26 -10.90
CA ASP A 215 -5.47 2.95 -11.28
C ASP A 215 -4.34 2.08 -11.83
N TYR A 216 -4.26 0.83 -11.38
CA TYR A 216 -3.19 -0.09 -11.75
C TYR A 216 -3.63 -1.54 -11.55
N PRO A 217 -3.05 -2.49 -12.29
CA PRO A 217 -3.31 -3.91 -12.11
C PRO A 217 -3.04 -4.39 -10.68
N ILE A 218 -4.09 -4.82 -9.97
CA ILE A 218 -3.98 -5.27 -8.57
C ILE A 218 -3.05 -6.47 -8.43
N PRO A 219 -1.89 -6.32 -7.75
CA PRO A 219 -0.89 -7.36 -7.56
C PRO A 219 -1.46 -8.66 -6.98
N LYS A 220 -0.85 -9.79 -7.35
CA LYS A 220 -1.19 -11.11 -6.81
C LYS A 220 0.02 -11.75 -6.12
N ALA A 221 -0.25 -12.84 -5.42
CA ALA A 221 0.75 -13.65 -4.75
C ALA A 221 1.80 -14.17 -5.75
N TRP A 222 3.07 -14.09 -5.35
CA TRP A 222 4.15 -14.75 -6.06
C TRP A 222 4.55 -16.07 -5.37
N PRO A 223 4.85 -17.15 -6.11
CA PRO A 223 4.70 -17.29 -7.54
C PRO A 223 3.23 -17.33 -7.95
N THR A 224 2.91 -16.72 -9.10
CA THR A 224 1.60 -16.84 -9.72
C THR A 224 1.41 -18.31 -10.09
N ALA A 225 0.73 -19.09 -9.24
CA ALA A 225 0.45 -20.48 -9.55
C ALA A 225 -0.25 -20.54 -10.92
N PRO A 226 0.12 -21.47 -11.81
CA PRO A 226 -0.80 -21.87 -12.86
C PRO A 226 -2.11 -22.24 -12.19
N MET A 227 -3.21 -21.61 -12.58
CA MET A 227 -4.52 -22.18 -12.28
C MET A 227 -4.53 -23.54 -12.98
N ASN A 228 -4.27 -24.61 -12.24
CA ASN A 228 -4.70 -25.92 -12.68
C ASN A 228 -6.23 -25.87 -12.64
N ASP A 229 -6.84 -25.69 -13.80
CA ASP A 229 -8.24 -26.01 -14.08
C ASP A 229 -8.44 -27.53 -14.03
N SER A 230 -8.08 -28.14 -12.91
CA SER A 230 -8.64 -29.43 -12.51
C SER A 230 -9.40 -29.17 -11.22
N GLY A 231 -10.62 -28.65 -11.40
CA GLY A 231 -11.63 -28.72 -10.38
C GLY A 231 -11.90 -30.19 -10.07
N GLU A 232 -11.19 -30.72 -9.08
CA GLU A 232 -11.57 -31.92 -8.34
C GLU A 232 -11.48 -31.55 -6.87
N TRP A 233 -12.61 -31.10 -6.33
CA TRP A 233 -12.97 -31.30 -4.93
C TRP A 233 -13.67 -32.65 -4.80
#